data_AF-A0A537W9S0-F1
#
_entry.id   AF-A0A537W9S0-F1
#
_cell.length_a   1.000
_cell.length_b   1.000
_cell.length_c   1.000
_cell.angle_alpha   90.00
_cell.angle_beta   90.00
_cell.angle_gamma   90.00
#
_symmetry.space_group_name_H-M   'P 1'
#
loop_
_entity.id
_entity.type
_entity.pdbx_description
1 polymer ?
#
loop_
_entity_poly.entity_id
_entity_poly.type
_entity_poly.pdbx_seq_one_letter_code
_entity_poly.pdbx_strand_id
1 'polypeptide(L)'
;MATTKQRAAARRNVKKAQSSARSKQTLRKLPKRTRTALGKEANAVRSGRAETRPELNEQARKLNITGRSKMGKDELRRAIARAR
;
A
#
# COMPACT_ATOMS: atom_id res chain seq x y z
N MET A 1 1.69 10.12 -25.19
CA MET A 1 2.83 10.62 -24.39
C MET A 1 2.38 11.71 -23.44
N ALA A 2 2.97 11.80 -22.24
CA ALA A 2 2.62 12.86 -21.29
C ALA A 2 3.13 14.24 -21.74
N THR A 3 2.28 15.26 -21.66
CA THR A 3 2.61 16.63 -22.05
C THR A 3 3.65 17.25 -21.11
N THR A 4 4.32 18.33 -21.55
CA THR A 4 5.28 19.06 -20.72
C THR A 4 4.63 19.61 -19.45
N LYS A 5 3.38 20.07 -19.55
CA LYS A 5 2.57 20.52 -18.40
C LYS A 5 2.34 19.40 -17.39
N GLN A 6 1.98 18.20 -17.87
CA GLN A 6 1.79 17.02 -17.00
C GLN A 6 3.10 16.63 -16.31
N ARG A 7 4.22 16.59 -17.04
CA ARG A 7 5.55 16.29 -16.46
C ARG A 7 5.97 17.32 -15.41
N ALA A 8 5.75 18.61 -15.66
CA ALA A 8 6.05 19.68 -14.72
C ALA A 8 5.19 19.58 -13.44
N ALA A 9 3.89 19.31 -13.58
CA ALA A 9 2.99 19.12 -12.45
C ALA A 9 3.39 17.90 -11.60
N ALA A 10 3.70 16.77 -12.23
CA ALA A 10 4.15 15.57 -11.54
C ALA A 10 5.43 15.84 -10.70
N ARG A 11 6.43 16.52 -11.29
CA ARG A 11 7.65 16.91 -10.56
C ARG A 11 7.36 17.78 -9.35
N ARG A 12 6.46 18.77 -9.47
CA ARG A 12 6.08 19.63 -8.34
C ARG A 12 5.35 18.84 -7.25
N ASN A 13 4.46 17.92 -7.62
CA ASN A 13 3.71 17.09 -6.67
C ASN A 13 4.63 16.17 -5.87
N VAL A 14 5.60 15.53 -6.53
CA VAL A 14 6.62 14.70 -5.85
C VAL A 14 7.43 15.54 -4.86
N LYS A 15 7.89 16.73 -5.25
CA LYS A 15 8.64 17.63 -4.35
C LYS A 15 7.81 18.03 -3.13
N LYS A 16 6.53 18.37 -3.31
CA LYS A 16 5.60 18.70 -2.20
C LYS A 16 5.36 17.51 -1.26
N ALA A 17 5.24 16.30 -1.80
CA ALA A 17 5.11 15.09 -1.00
C ALA A 17 6.38 14.81 -0.19
N GLN A 18 7.56 14.94 -0.81
CA GLN A 18 8.85 14.78 -0.16
C GLN A 18 9.07 15.79 0.97
N SER A 19 8.76 17.08 0.75
CA SER A 19 8.88 18.11 1.79
C SER A 19 7.95 17.82 2.97
N SER A 20 6.70 17.44 2.69
CA SER A 20 5.72 17.07 3.71
C SER A 20 6.17 15.86 4.52
N ALA A 21 6.71 14.83 3.87
CA ALA A 21 7.23 13.64 4.54
C ALA A 21 8.43 13.96 5.45
N ARG A 22 9.36 14.80 4.98
CA ARG A 22 10.53 15.27 5.76
C ARG A 22 10.11 16.11 6.97
N SER A 23 9.08 16.92 6.86
CA SER A 23 8.57 17.74 7.96
C SER A 23 7.78 16.91 8.99
N LYS A 24 6.85 16.06 8.52
CA LYS A 24 5.92 15.36 9.42
C LYS A 24 6.54 14.13 10.09
N GLN A 25 7.41 13.40 9.38
CA GLN A 25 8.12 12.21 9.87
C GLN A 25 7.19 11.22 10.59
N THR A 26 6.02 10.98 9.99
CA THR A 26 4.90 10.23 10.59
C THR A 26 5.34 8.87 11.13
N LEU A 27 6.10 8.10 10.33
CA LEU A 27 6.61 6.79 10.76
C LEU A 27 7.50 6.86 12.00
N ARG A 28 8.29 7.93 12.16
CA ARG A 28 9.17 8.10 13.33
C ARG A 28 8.38 8.39 14.61
N LYS A 29 7.24 9.09 14.48
CA LYS A 29 6.39 9.49 15.62
C LYS A 29 5.46 8.38 16.10
N LEU A 30 5.38 7.25 15.40
CA LEU A 30 4.59 6.10 15.82
C LEU A 30 5.26 5.34 16.99
N PRO A 31 4.47 4.67 17.86
CA PRO A 31 5.01 3.77 18.87
C PRO A 31 5.92 2.69 18.26
N LYS A 32 6.96 2.29 19.01
CA LYS A 32 7.96 1.30 18.56
C LYS A 32 7.32 0.03 18.00
N ARG A 33 6.31 -0.51 18.70
CA ARG A 33 5.58 -1.73 18.30
C ARG A 33 4.96 -1.58 16.90
N THR A 34 4.21 -0.50 16.66
CA THR A 34 3.56 -0.22 15.39
C THR A 34 4.57 0.00 14.26
N ARG A 35 5.62 0.79 14.50
CA ARG A 35 6.67 1.05 13.52
C ARG A 35 7.40 -0.23 13.11
N THR A 36 7.71 -1.10 14.07
CA THR A 36 8.36 -2.40 13.80
C THR A 36 7.44 -3.34 13.01
N ALA A 37 6.14 -3.41 13.34
CA ALA A 37 5.18 -4.24 12.62
C ALA A 37 5.06 -3.82 11.15
N LEU A 38 4.87 -2.51 10.89
CA LEU A 38 4.83 -1.97 9.53
C LEU A 38 6.12 -2.23 8.75
N GLY A 39 7.29 -2.13 9.41
CA GLY A 39 8.58 -2.44 8.79
C GLY A 39 8.73 -3.91 8.39
N LYS A 40 8.31 -4.84 9.25
CA LYS A 40 8.31 -6.28 8.94
C LYS A 40 7.42 -6.58 7.74
N GLU A 41 6.22 -6.00 7.70
CA GLU A 41 5.29 -6.18 6.60
C GLU A 41 5.83 -5.61 5.28
N ALA A 42 6.37 -4.40 5.31
CA ALA A 42 6.98 -3.77 4.13
C ALA A 42 8.15 -4.61 3.58
N ASN A 43 8.97 -5.19 4.46
CA ASN A 43 10.04 -6.09 4.05
C ASN A 43 9.52 -7.40 3.45
N ALA A 44 8.46 -7.99 4.02
CA ALA A 44 7.86 -9.20 3.48
C ALA A 44 7.37 -8.98 2.05
N VAL A 45 6.68 -7.86 1.81
CA VAL A 45 6.23 -7.44 0.46
C VAL A 45 7.41 -7.21 -0.47
N ARG A 46 8.42 -6.45 -0.05
CA ARG A 46 9.62 -6.18 -0.87
C ARG A 46 10.36 -7.47 -1.25
N SER A 47 10.38 -8.46 -0.35
CA SER A 47 11.00 -9.77 -0.59
C SER A 47 10.14 -10.74 -1.41
N GLY A 48 8.94 -10.34 -1.84
CA GLY A 48 8.02 -11.22 -2.58
C GLY A 48 7.35 -12.30 -1.73
N ARG A 49 7.58 -12.32 -0.40
CA ARG A 49 6.97 -13.30 0.52
C ARG A 49 5.52 -12.99 0.88
N ALA A 50 5.07 -11.77 0.59
CA ALA A 50 3.71 -11.31 0.88
C ALA A 50 3.19 -10.43 -0.24
N GLU A 51 1.93 -10.63 -0.61
CA GLU A 51 1.28 -9.85 -1.66
C GLU A 51 0.93 -8.44 -1.17
N THR A 52 0.85 -7.50 -2.11
CA THR A 52 0.35 -6.15 -1.88
C THR A 52 -1.17 -6.15 -1.73
N ARG A 53 -1.74 -5.10 -1.11
CA ARG A 53 -3.20 -4.97 -1.01
C ARG A 53 -3.89 -4.94 -2.39
N PRO A 54 -3.37 -4.24 -3.42
CA PRO A 54 -3.91 -4.30 -4.77
C PRO A 54 -3.89 -5.71 -5.37
N GLU A 55 -2.78 -6.45 -5.25
CA GLU A 55 -2.69 -7.84 -5.72
C GLU A 55 -3.73 -8.73 -5.06
N LEU A 56 -3.87 -8.65 -3.74
CA LEU A 56 -4.91 -9.36 -2.99
C LEU A 56 -6.33 -8.96 -3.47
N ASN A 57 -6.55 -7.68 -3.77
CA ASN A 57 -7.84 -7.24 -4.28
C ASN A 57 -8.13 -7.83 -5.67
N GLU A 58 -7.14 -7.91 -6.53
CA GLU A 58 -7.27 -8.55 -7.85
C GLU A 58 -7.53 -10.04 -7.75
N GLN A 59 -6.86 -10.74 -6.83
CA GLN A 59 -7.15 -12.16 -6.57
C GLN A 59 -8.58 -12.34 -6.06
N ALA A 60 -9.00 -11.52 -5.08
CA ALA A 60 -10.37 -11.54 -4.58
C ALA A 60 -11.40 -11.21 -5.68
N ARG A 61 -11.06 -10.36 -6.64
CA ARG A 61 -11.89 -10.09 -7.82
C ARG A 61 -12.03 -11.34 -8.70
N LYS A 62 -10.93 -12.05 -8.98
CA LYS A 62 -10.94 -13.29 -9.78
C LYS A 62 -11.79 -14.38 -9.12
N LEU A 63 -11.80 -14.42 -7.79
CA LEU A 63 -12.61 -15.34 -6.99
C LEU A 63 -14.05 -14.84 -6.70
N ASN A 64 -14.49 -13.75 -7.34
CA ASN A 64 -15.82 -13.16 -7.17
C ASN A 64 -16.20 -12.84 -5.70
N ILE A 65 -15.22 -12.50 -4.85
CA ILE A 65 -15.47 -12.14 -3.45
C ILE A 65 -16.15 -10.76 -3.40
N THR A 66 -17.37 -10.74 -2.85
CA THR A 66 -18.14 -9.52 -2.64
C THR A 66 -17.56 -8.69 -1.48
N GLY A 67 -17.76 -7.38 -1.49
CA GLY A 67 -17.22 -6.50 -0.45
C GLY A 67 -15.69 -6.32 -0.42
N ARG A 68 -14.93 -6.98 -1.32
CA ARG A 68 -13.45 -6.93 -1.39
C ARG A 68 -12.85 -5.52 -1.38
N SER A 69 -13.55 -4.52 -1.93
CA SER A 69 -13.07 -3.12 -1.97
C SER A 69 -13.10 -2.44 -0.60
N LYS A 70 -13.99 -2.89 0.30
CA LYS A 70 -14.08 -2.41 1.68
C LYS A 70 -13.13 -3.15 2.62
N MET A 71 -12.73 -4.37 2.25
CA MET A 71 -11.84 -5.20 3.06
C MET A 71 -10.43 -4.62 3.20
N GLY A 72 -9.90 -4.71 4.41
CA GLY A 72 -8.48 -4.52 4.72
C GLY A 72 -7.61 -5.64 4.17
N LYS A 73 -6.29 -5.47 4.26
CA LYS A 73 -5.33 -6.43 3.67
C LYS A 73 -5.44 -7.83 4.29
N ASP A 74 -5.56 -7.91 5.60
CA ASP A 74 -5.68 -9.21 6.29
C ASP A 74 -7.06 -9.84 6.09
N GLU A 75 -8.10 -9.03 5.95
CA GLU A 75 -9.44 -9.51 5.61
C GLU A 75 -9.46 -10.10 4.20
N LEU A 76 -8.81 -9.44 3.24
CA LEU A 76 -8.64 -9.97 1.89
C LEU A 76 -7.90 -11.31 1.91
N ARG A 77 -6.77 -11.43 2.64
CA ARG A 77 -6.05 -12.70 2.79
C ARG A 77 -6.94 -13.81 3.33
N ARG A 78 -7.69 -13.54 4.41
CA ARG A 78 -8.62 -14.51 5.01
C ARG A 78 -9.78 -14.86 4.08
N ALA A 79 -10.30 -13.90 3.32
CA ALA A 79 -11.39 -14.15 2.38
C ALA A 79 -10.91 -15.01 1.20
N ILE A 80 -9.74 -14.72 0.64
CA ILE A 80 -9.11 -15.51 -0.43
C ILE A 80 -8.80 -16.92 0.07
N ALA A 81 -8.25 -17.06 1.28
CA ALA A 81 -7.96 -18.36 1.86
C ALA A 81 -9.21 -19.22 2.12
N ARG A 82 -10.39 -18.60 2.33
CA ARG A 82 -11.67 -19.30 2.49
C ARG A 82 -12.36 -19.63 1.17
N ALA A 83 -12.05 -18.90 0.10
CA ALA A 83 -12.65 -19.07 -1.23
C ALA A 83 -11.83 -20.00 -2.13
N ARG A 84 -10.63 -20.41 -1.69
CA ARG A 84 -9.85 -21.50 -2.27
C ARG A 84 -10.24 -22.81 -1.61
#